data_AF-A0A7S1KZB4-F1
#
_entry.id   AF-A0A7S1KZB4-F1
#
_cell.length_a   1.000
_cell.length_b   1.000
_cell.length_c   1.000
_cell.angle_alpha   90.00
_cell.angle_beta   90.00
_cell.angle_gamma   90.00
#
_symmetry.space_group_name_H-M   'P 1'
#
loop_
_entity.id
_entity.type
_entity.pdbx_description
1 polymer ?
#
loop_
_entity_poly.entity_id
_entity_poly.type
_entity_poly.pdbx_seq_one_letter_code
_entity_poly.pdbx_strand_id
1 'polypeptide(L)'
;GRTLVSSGLRFRTDLALFGGAGVAHALDLLAAAAGGAVALPAGAELPGAGALRAAAIAFLQYPWQPPRPPEKITRTIPCHWCGKEKNEGDHFSKLGFNYCSPKCIAKHRQVDFAPDKREQG
;
A
#
# COMPACT_ATOMS: atom_id res chain seq x y z
N GLY A 1 -7.43 22.03 15.71
CA GLY A 1 -8.36 21.05 15.11
C GLY A 1 -7.64 20.23 14.06
N ARG A 2 -8.04 18.98 13.84
CA ARG A 2 -7.48 18.08 12.80
C ARG A 2 -8.41 17.95 11.59
N THR A 3 -9.43 18.80 11.49
CA THR A 3 -10.46 18.71 10.47
C THR A 3 -10.03 19.43 9.21
N LEU A 4 -10.07 18.72 8.09
CA LEU A 4 -9.88 19.29 6.76
C LEU A 4 -11.23 19.44 6.08
N VAL A 5 -11.42 20.54 5.37
CA VAL A 5 -12.65 20.80 4.62
C VAL A 5 -12.27 21.15 3.20
N SER A 6 -12.98 20.55 2.24
CA SER A 6 -12.79 20.74 0.81
C SER A 6 -14.15 20.81 0.13
N SER A 7 -14.27 21.61 -0.92
CA SER A 7 -15.46 21.72 -1.76
C SER A 7 -15.73 20.48 -2.60
N GLY A 8 -14.75 19.56 -2.72
CA GLY A 8 -14.96 18.26 -3.35
C GLY A 8 -15.32 18.32 -4.84
N LEU A 9 -15.01 19.44 -5.53
CA LEU A 9 -15.29 19.65 -6.94
C LEU A 9 -14.66 18.53 -7.79
N ARG A 10 -15.46 17.89 -8.65
CA ARG A 10 -15.04 16.77 -9.50
C ARG A 10 -15.45 16.95 -10.95
N PHE A 11 -16.61 17.56 -11.18
CA PHE A 11 -17.20 17.73 -12.51
C PHE A 11 -17.25 19.21 -12.89
N ARG A 12 -17.35 19.47 -14.21
CA ARG A 12 -17.51 20.85 -14.71
C ARG A 12 -18.78 21.49 -14.15
N THR A 13 -19.85 20.73 -14.00
CA THR A 13 -21.12 21.16 -13.42
C THR A 13 -21.00 21.65 -11.98
N ASP A 14 -19.92 21.31 -11.27
CA ASP A 14 -19.72 21.77 -9.89
C ASP A 14 -19.16 23.21 -9.84
N LEU A 15 -18.65 23.74 -10.95
CA LEU A 15 -18.12 25.10 -11.03
C LEU A 15 -19.26 26.13 -11.12
N ALA A 16 -19.07 27.27 -10.46
CA ALA A 16 -20.01 28.39 -10.49
C ALA A 16 -20.35 28.88 -11.91
N LEU A 17 -19.39 28.82 -12.85
CA LEU A 17 -19.59 29.17 -14.25
C LEU A 17 -20.68 28.31 -14.94
N PHE A 18 -20.88 27.08 -14.48
CA PHE A 18 -21.88 26.16 -15.01
C PHE A 18 -23.09 26.00 -14.07
N GLY A 19 -23.30 26.95 -13.14
CA GLY A 19 -24.40 26.93 -12.17
C GLY A 19 -24.16 26.05 -10.94
N GLY A 20 -22.94 25.55 -10.77
CA GLY A 20 -22.55 24.74 -9.61
C GLY A 20 -22.18 25.57 -8.37
N ALA A 21 -21.86 24.87 -7.29
CA ALA A 21 -21.58 25.47 -5.99
C ALA A 21 -20.24 26.24 -5.94
N GLY A 22 -19.25 25.85 -6.76
CA GLY A 22 -17.94 26.50 -6.84
C GLY A 22 -17.03 26.23 -5.63
N VAL A 23 -15.85 26.85 -5.64
CA VAL A 23 -14.78 26.56 -4.68
C VAL A 23 -15.04 27.07 -3.26
N ALA A 24 -15.80 28.16 -3.13
CA ALA A 24 -16.06 28.83 -1.84
C ALA A 24 -17.15 28.14 -1.01
N HIS A 25 -17.98 27.30 -1.64
CA HIS A 25 -19.19 26.77 -1.03
C HIS A 25 -18.98 26.06 0.31
N ALA A 26 -17.90 25.29 0.45
CA ALA A 26 -17.62 24.60 1.69
C ALA A 26 -17.31 25.56 2.86
N LEU A 27 -16.71 26.71 2.56
CA LEU A 27 -16.46 27.77 3.55
C LEU A 27 -17.77 28.51 3.88
N ASP A 28 -18.60 28.76 2.88
CA ASP A 28 -19.90 29.42 3.06
C ASP A 28 -20.86 28.56 3.92
N LEU A 29 -20.87 27.24 3.72
CA LEU A 29 -21.64 26.31 4.54
C LEU A 29 -21.16 26.28 5.99
N LEU A 30 -19.84 26.30 6.20
CA LEU A 30 -19.27 26.39 7.55
C LEU A 30 -19.64 27.71 8.23
N ALA A 31 -19.64 28.82 7.48
CA ALA A 31 -20.08 30.12 7.95
C ALA A 31 -21.52 30.09 8.45
N ALA A 32 -22.42 29.55 7.62
CA ALA A 32 -23.84 29.40 7.94
C ALA A 32 -24.05 28.48 9.15
N ALA A 33 -23.36 27.34 9.22
CA ALA A 33 -23.48 26.38 10.31
C ALA A 33 -22.98 26.92 11.66
N ALA A 34 -22.03 27.87 11.65
CA ALA A 34 -21.53 28.55 12.84
C ALA A 34 -22.50 29.62 13.39
N GLY A 35 -23.71 29.74 12.83
CA GLY A 35 -24.70 30.74 13.21
C GLY A 35 -24.52 32.08 12.49
N GLY A 36 -23.60 32.17 11.53
CA GLY A 36 -23.40 33.33 10.66
C GLY A 36 -24.42 33.35 9.53
N ALA A 37 -25.66 33.76 9.80
CA ALA A 37 -26.69 33.93 8.77
C ALA A 37 -26.50 35.19 7.89
N VAL A 38 -25.33 35.82 7.88
CA VAL A 38 -25.13 37.10 7.18
C VAL A 38 -23.81 37.05 6.43
N ALA A 39 -23.87 37.42 5.15
CA ALA A 39 -22.72 37.71 4.31
C ALA A 39 -21.63 38.39 5.14
N LEU A 40 -20.50 37.69 5.34
CA LEU A 40 -19.37 38.26 6.04
C LEU A 40 -18.95 39.53 5.29
N PRO A 41 -18.86 40.68 5.98
CA PRO A 41 -18.38 41.90 5.34
C PRO A 41 -17.00 41.64 4.73
N ALA A 42 -16.71 42.29 3.61
CA ALA A 42 -15.44 42.13 2.92
C ALA A 42 -14.28 42.37 3.92
N GLY A 43 -13.50 41.33 4.19
CA GLY A 43 -12.38 41.35 5.15
C GLY A 43 -12.65 40.76 6.54
N ALA A 44 -13.88 40.33 6.85
CA ALA A 44 -14.16 39.60 8.09
C ALA A 44 -13.71 38.13 7.96
N GLU A 45 -12.81 37.71 8.85
CA GLU A 45 -12.33 36.34 8.90
C GLU A 45 -13.39 35.45 9.58
N LEU A 46 -13.74 34.34 8.93
CA LEU A 46 -14.61 33.30 9.49
C LEU A 46 -14.09 32.84 10.86
N PRO A 47 -14.95 32.73 11.90
CA PRO A 47 -14.55 32.10 13.14
C PRO A 47 -14.00 30.69 12.88
N GLY A 48 -12.71 30.49 13.17
CA GLY A 48 -12.01 29.23 12.91
C GLY A 48 -11.37 29.09 11.52
N ALA A 49 -11.45 30.08 10.63
CA ALA A 49 -10.74 30.05 9.35
C ALA A 49 -9.22 29.99 9.51
N GLY A 50 -8.64 30.73 10.46
CA GLY A 50 -7.23 30.58 10.82
C GLY A 50 -6.87 29.16 11.25
N ALA A 51 -7.76 28.48 12.00
CA ALA A 51 -7.56 27.10 12.44
C ALA A 51 -7.69 26.08 11.29
N LEU A 52 -8.64 26.28 10.37
CA LEU A 52 -8.81 25.47 9.16
C LEU A 52 -7.62 25.65 8.21
N ARG A 53 -7.16 26.88 8.02
CA ARG A 53 -5.97 27.20 7.22
C ARG A 53 -4.73 26.56 7.83
N ALA A 54 -4.53 26.67 9.15
CA ALA A 54 -3.41 26.03 9.83
C ALA A 54 -3.45 24.50 9.71
N ALA A 55 -4.64 23.88 9.85
CA ALA A 55 -4.81 22.44 9.67
C ALA A 55 -4.51 21.99 8.23
N ALA A 56 -4.98 22.74 7.23
CA ALA A 56 -4.68 22.47 5.83
C ALA A 56 -3.19 22.60 5.52
N ILE A 57 -2.53 23.66 6.00
CA ILE A 57 -1.08 23.85 5.83
C ILE A 57 -0.31 22.71 6.49
N ALA A 58 -0.64 22.37 7.74
CA ALA A 58 0.03 21.28 8.46
C ALA A 58 -0.15 19.92 7.77
N PHE A 59 -1.34 19.66 7.21
CA PHE A 59 -1.59 18.44 6.43
C PHE A 59 -0.80 18.42 5.11
N LEU A 60 -0.79 19.52 4.37
CA LEU A 60 -0.07 19.62 3.09
C LEU A 60 1.45 19.60 3.27
N GLN A 61 1.94 20.13 4.39
CA GLN A 61 3.35 20.10 4.78
C GLN A 61 3.73 18.81 5.51
N TYR A 62 2.81 17.86 5.70
CA TYR A 62 3.09 16.62 6.41
C TYR A 62 4.29 15.96 5.74
N PRO A 63 5.43 15.78 6.45
CA PRO A 63 6.62 15.18 5.88
C PRO A 63 6.32 13.70 5.72
N TRP A 64 5.72 13.35 4.59
CA TRP A 64 5.48 11.96 4.25
C TRP A 64 6.84 11.27 4.26
N GLN A 65 7.02 10.36 5.22
CA GLN A 65 8.14 9.46 5.24
C GLN A 65 7.68 8.15 4.63
N PRO A 66 8.39 7.62 3.62
CA PRO A 66 8.09 6.29 3.14
C PRO A 66 8.16 5.32 4.33
N PRO A 67 7.24 4.34 4.41
CA PRO A 67 7.40 3.26 5.37
C PRO A 67 8.77 2.60 5.14
N ARG A 68 9.37 2.06 6.21
CA ARG A 68 10.64 1.33 6.08
C ARG A 68 10.45 0.24 5.00
N PRO A 69 11.43 0.05 4.10
CA PRO A 69 11.35 -1.03 3.13
C PRO A 69 11.16 -2.36 3.89
N PRO A 70 10.39 -3.29 3.34
CA PRO A 70 10.20 -4.59 3.97
C PRO A 70 11.56 -5.25 4.18
N GLU A 71 11.82 -5.72 5.40
CA GLU A 71 13.00 -6.52 5.69
C GLU A 71 12.90 -7.82 4.88
N LYS A 72 13.92 -8.09 4.04
CA LYS A 72 14.00 -9.36 3.31
C LYS A 72 14.27 -10.46 4.34
N ILE A 73 13.24 -11.20 4.72
CA ILE A 73 13.40 -12.42 5.49
C ILE A 73 13.92 -13.50 4.54
N THR A 74 15.23 -13.69 4.48
CA THR A 74 15.84 -14.82 3.78
C THR A 74 15.67 -16.06 4.63
N ARG A 75 14.77 -16.96 4.23
CA ARG A 75 14.67 -18.29 4.83
C ARG A 75 15.61 -19.24 4.10
N THR A 76 16.29 -20.11 4.82
CA THR A 76 17.03 -21.22 4.23
C THR A 76 16.20 -22.49 4.27
N ILE A 77 16.31 -23.29 3.21
CA ILE A 77 15.62 -24.56 3.03
C ILE A 77 16.69 -25.63 2.80
N PRO A 78 16.66 -26.75 3.57
CA PRO A 78 17.60 -27.84 3.38
C PRO A 78 17.25 -28.66 2.13
N CYS A 79 18.27 -29.01 1.35
CA CYS A 79 18.14 -29.95 0.24
C CYS A 79 17.82 -31.35 0.78
N HIS A 80 16.74 -31.95 0.30
CA HIS A 80 16.30 -33.30 0.66
C HIS A 80 17.38 -34.37 0.36
N TRP A 81 18.12 -34.22 -0.73
CA TRP A 81 19.09 -35.22 -1.16
C TRP A 81 20.46 -35.12 -0.47
N CYS A 82 20.99 -33.91 -0.30
CA CYS A 82 22.37 -33.71 0.17
C CYS A 82 22.49 -32.84 1.42
N GLY A 83 21.36 -32.42 2.01
CA GLY A 83 21.32 -31.59 3.22
C GLY A 83 21.79 -30.14 3.06
N LYS A 84 22.36 -29.75 1.91
CA LYS A 84 22.84 -28.38 1.70
C LYS A 84 21.70 -27.37 1.79
N GLU A 85 21.91 -26.31 2.56
CA GLU A 85 20.97 -25.21 2.68
C GLU A 85 21.00 -24.30 1.45
N LYS A 86 19.83 -23.84 1.03
CA LYS A 86 19.64 -22.85 -0.03
C LYS A 86 18.61 -21.81 0.39
N ASN A 87 18.79 -20.60 -0.10
CA ASN A 87 17.80 -19.54 0.11
C ASN A 87 16.47 -19.94 -0.56
N GLU A 88 15.37 -19.59 0.11
CA GLU A 88 14.03 -19.63 -0.48
C GLU A 88 14.02 -18.76 -1.75
N GLY A 89 13.71 -19.38 -2.90
CA GLY A 89 13.86 -18.78 -4.24
C GLY A 89 15.01 -19.35 -5.08
N ASP A 90 16.10 -19.81 -4.46
CA ASP A 90 17.29 -20.38 -5.14
C ASP A 90 17.33 -21.92 -5.12
N HIS A 91 16.18 -22.56 -4.90
CA HIS A 91 16.04 -24.02 -4.84
C HIS A 91 15.06 -24.51 -5.90
N PHE A 92 15.10 -25.82 -6.13
CA PHE A 92 14.13 -26.50 -7.00
C PHE A 92 13.20 -27.31 -6.12
N SER A 93 11.88 -27.14 -6.28
CA SER A 93 10.88 -27.95 -5.58
C SER A 93 10.21 -28.91 -6.56
N LYS A 94 10.06 -30.18 -6.16
CA LYS A 94 9.32 -31.18 -6.94
C LYS A 94 8.77 -32.26 -6.02
N LEU A 95 7.47 -32.56 -6.16
CA LEU A 95 6.75 -33.58 -5.37
C LEU A 95 6.87 -33.38 -3.85
N GLY A 96 6.87 -32.12 -3.39
CA GLY A 96 7.02 -31.79 -1.97
C GLY A 96 8.46 -31.84 -1.42
N PHE A 97 9.44 -32.21 -2.24
CA PHE A 97 10.85 -32.20 -1.86
C PHE A 97 11.59 -30.98 -2.42
N ASN A 98 12.54 -30.46 -1.65
CA ASN A 98 13.38 -29.32 -2.02
C ASN A 98 14.80 -29.78 -2.39
N TYR A 99 15.38 -29.23 -3.44
CA TYR A 99 16.69 -29.62 -3.95
C TYR A 99 17.55 -28.40 -4.23
N CYS A 100 18.83 -28.49 -3.87
CA CYS A 100 19.78 -27.39 -4.11
C CYS A 100 20.22 -27.26 -5.58
N SER A 101 19.94 -28.27 -6.42
CA SER A 101 20.31 -28.28 -7.84
C SER A 101 19.55 -29.36 -8.63
N PRO A 102 19.46 -29.24 -9.97
CA PRO A 102 18.86 -30.27 -10.83
C PRO A 102 19.59 -31.62 -10.73
N LYS A 103 20.89 -31.62 -10.41
CA LYS A 103 21.68 -32.84 -10.20
C LYS A 103 21.15 -33.68 -9.03
N CYS A 104 20.71 -33.03 -7.95
CA CYS A 104 20.13 -33.72 -6.80
C CYS A 104 18.77 -34.35 -7.15
N ILE A 105 17.98 -33.68 -7.98
CA ILE A 105 16.72 -34.23 -8.51
C ILE A 105 17.00 -35.47 -9.36
N ALA A 106 17.99 -35.40 -10.25
CA ALA A 106 18.35 -36.51 -11.11
C ALA A 106 18.81 -37.75 -10.31
N LYS A 107 19.65 -37.55 -9.29
CA LYS A 107 20.10 -38.64 -8.41
C LYS A 107 18.95 -39.25 -7.62
N HIS A 108 18.05 -38.43 -7.07
CA HIS A 108 16.88 -38.93 -6.36
C HIS A 108 16.00 -39.83 -7.25
N ARG A 109 15.73 -39.40 -8.49
CA ARG A 109 14.98 -40.22 -9.47
C ARG A 109 15.69 -41.52 -9.84
N GLN A 110 17.01 -41.57 -9.81
CA GLN A 110 17.74 -42.80 -10.13
C GLN A 110 17.62 -43.85 -9.04
N VAL A 111 17.51 -43.42 -7.77
CA VAL A 111 17.43 -44.35 -6.63
C VAL A 111 16.01 -44.84 -6.40
N ASP A 112 15.00 -43.98 -6.53
CA ASP A 112 13.59 -44.39 -6.34
C ASP A 112 13.03 -45.23 -7.49
N PHE A 113 13.64 -45.18 -8.69
CA PHE A 113 13.16 -45.90 -9.88
C PHE A 113 14.16 -46.91 -10.44
N ALA A 114 15.25 -47.23 -9.73
CA ALA A 114 16.08 -48.36 -10.12
C ALA A 114 15.24 -49.65 -9.93
N PRO A 115 14.97 -50.43 -11.00
CA PRO A 115 14.37 -51.74 -10.81
C PRO A 115 15.33 -52.54 -9.92
N ASP A 116 14.79 -53.05 -8.82
CA ASP A 116 15.51 -53.95 -7.92
C ASP A 116 16.11 -55.06 -8.79
N LYS A 117 17.44 -55.07 -8.96
CA LYS A 117 18.14 -56.14 -9.68
C LYS A 117 18.14 -57.38 -8.79
N ARG A 118 16.96 -57.91 -8.50
CA ARG A 118 16.76 -59.25 -7.96
C ARG A 118 16.58 -60.17 -9.15
N GLU A 119 17.68 -60.83 -9.48
CA GLU A 119 17.76 -62.22 -9.91
C GLU A 119 16.81 -62.71 -11.01
N GLN A 120 17.36 -62.86 -12.21
CA GLN A 120 17.08 -64.04 -13.05
C GLN A 120 18.41 -64.51 -13.64
N GLY A 121 19.13 -65.29 -12.83
CA GLY A 121 19.99 -66.36 -13.30
C GLY A 121 19.18 -67.65 -13.39
#